data_AF-A0A1H6Q7X4-F1
#
_entry.id   AF-A0A1H6Q7X4-F1
#
_cell.length_a   1.000
_cell.length_b   1.000
_cell.length_c   1.000
_cell.angle_alpha   90.00
_cell.angle_beta   90.00
_cell.angle_gamma   90.00
#
_symmetry.space_group_name_H-M   'P 1'
#
loop_
_entity.id
_entity.type
_entity.pdbx_description
1 polymer ?
#
loop_
_entity_poly.entity_id
_entity_poly.type
_entity_poly.pdbx_seq_one_letter_code
_entity_poly.pdbx_strand_id
1 'polypeptide(L)'
;MAALFTRAAPWLVFSEPPGPLLYKPTKAASMTFVVTDNCIKCKYTDCVEVCPVDAFHEGPNFLVINPDECIDCTLCEPECPINAIYPEDDVPAGQEQYVGINAELSREWPVITERKDGLPDAKEWEGKPDKLKLLER
;
A
#
# COMPACT_ATOMS: atom_id res chain seq x y z
N MET A 1 -68.22 31.65 13.61
CA MET A 1 -66.98 32.00 14.35
C MET A 1 -65.93 30.96 13.98
N ALA A 2 -65.14 31.24 12.94
CA ALA A 2 -63.80 31.83 13.03
C ALA A 2 -62.77 30.78 13.54
N ALA A 3 -61.95 30.19 12.66
CA ALA A 3 -60.61 30.70 12.27
C ALA A 3 -59.58 30.32 13.37
N LEU A 4 -58.42 29.70 13.18
CA LEU A 4 -57.46 29.66 12.08
C LEU A 4 -56.41 28.53 12.29
N PHE A 5 -55.88 28.07 11.17
CA PHE A 5 -54.54 27.51 11.00
C PHE A 5 -53.44 28.37 11.63
N THR A 6 -52.44 27.73 12.26
CA THR A 6 -51.00 28.04 12.21
C THR A 6 -50.29 26.89 12.97
N ARG A 7 -49.12 26.34 12.64
CA ARG A 7 -48.09 26.53 11.62
C ARG A 7 -47.15 25.29 11.77
N ALA A 8 -46.60 24.80 10.67
CA ALA A 8 -45.44 23.89 10.64
C ALA A 8 -44.23 24.52 11.39
N ALA A 9 -43.20 23.80 11.84
CA ALA A 9 -42.23 23.07 11.00
C ALA A 9 -41.08 22.47 11.90
N PRO A 10 -39.88 22.09 11.42
CA PRO A 10 -39.49 20.71 11.09
C PRO A 10 -38.04 20.34 11.52
N TRP A 11 -37.81 19.32 12.35
CA TRP A 11 -36.44 18.88 12.66
C TRP A 11 -36.43 17.35 12.74
N LEU A 12 -36.01 16.69 11.65
CA LEU A 12 -34.68 16.09 11.57
C LEU A 12 -34.57 14.87 12.50
N VAL A 13 -34.95 13.69 11.99
CA VAL A 13 -33.98 12.70 11.48
C VAL A 13 -32.94 12.39 12.56
N PHE A 14 -33.30 11.48 13.47
CA PHE A 14 -32.32 10.73 14.24
C PHE A 14 -32.34 9.30 13.70
N SER A 15 -31.68 9.17 12.56
CA SER A 15 -31.19 7.93 11.99
C SER A 15 -30.50 7.10 13.06
N GLU A 16 -31.03 5.91 13.25
CA GLU A 16 -30.43 4.80 13.98
C GLU A 16 -28.92 4.73 13.69
N PRO A 17 -28.04 4.69 14.71
CA PRO A 17 -26.67 4.28 14.48
C PRO A 17 -26.69 2.77 14.17
N PRO A 18 -26.26 2.32 12.98
CA PRO A 18 -25.94 0.92 12.85
C PRO A 18 -24.79 0.63 13.83
N GLY A 19 -24.92 -0.48 14.54
CA GLY A 19 -23.97 -0.93 15.54
C GLY A 19 -22.53 -1.00 15.04
N PRO A 20 -21.57 -1.32 15.92
CA PRO A 20 -20.17 -1.31 15.57
C PRO A 20 -19.96 -2.17 14.33
N LEU A 21 -19.59 -1.52 13.22
CA LEU A 21 -19.05 -2.15 12.05
C LEU A 21 -17.76 -2.83 12.51
N LEU A 22 -17.92 -4.04 13.02
CA LEU A 22 -16.85 -4.99 13.21
C LEU A 22 -16.52 -5.47 11.80
N TYR A 23 -15.94 -4.56 11.03
CA TYR A 23 -15.34 -4.81 9.73
C TYR A 23 -14.19 -5.77 9.99
N LYS A 24 -14.51 -7.06 9.95
CA LYS A 24 -13.52 -8.11 9.81
C LYS A 24 -13.21 -8.12 8.31
N PRO A 25 -12.02 -7.70 7.86
CA PRO A 25 -11.65 -7.86 6.46
C PRO A 25 -11.51 -9.36 6.22
N THR A 26 -12.60 -9.99 5.77
CA THR A 26 -12.56 -11.36 5.30
C THR A 26 -11.96 -11.35 3.91
N LYS A 27 -10.63 -11.26 3.84
CA LYS A 27 -9.82 -11.81 2.74
C LYS A 27 -10.16 -11.29 1.32
N ALA A 28 -10.53 -10.02 1.15
CA ALA A 28 -10.86 -9.46 -0.15
C ALA A 28 -10.22 -8.09 -0.33
N ALA A 29 -9.30 -8.00 -1.30
CA ALA A 29 -8.69 -6.80 -1.86
C ALA A 29 -8.26 -5.77 -0.80
N SER A 30 -7.03 -5.92 -0.30
CA SER A 30 -6.32 -4.71 0.12
C SER A 30 -6.16 -3.90 -1.14
N MET A 31 -6.93 -2.82 -1.27
CA MET A 31 -6.53 -1.75 -2.18
C MET A 31 -5.18 -1.30 -1.60
N THR A 32 -4.10 -1.76 -2.21
CA THR A 32 -2.74 -1.52 -1.72
C THR A 32 -1.78 -1.52 -2.89
N PHE A 33 -0.62 -0.93 -2.64
CA PHE A 33 0.50 -0.99 -3.55
C PHE A 33 1.43 -2.14 -3.15
N VAL A 34 2.01 -2.78 -4.15
CA VAL A 34 2.82 -3.99 -4.01
C VAL A 34 4.15 -3.74 -4.70
N VAL A 35 5.23 -3.98 -3.96
CA VAL A 35 6.57 -3.98 -4.54
C VAL A 35 6.83 -5.33 -5.20
N THR A 36 7.31 -5.31 -6.44
CA THR A 36 7.46 -6.48 -7.31
C THR A 36 8.93 -6.77 -7.64
N ASP A 37 9.18 -7.74 -8.52
CA ASP A 37 10.50 -8.36 -8.77
C ASP A 37 11.62 -7.36 -9.01
N ASN A 38 11.32 -6.26 -9.72
CA ASN A 38 12.35 -5.34 -10.16
C ASN A 38 13.04 -4.61 -8.98
N CYS A 39 12.42 -4.50 -7.80
CA CYS A 39 13.05 -3.87 -6.64
C CYS A 39 14.21 -4.72 -6.07
N ILE A 40 14.15 -6.05 -6.21
CA ILE A 40 15.17 -6.94 -5.66
C ILE A 40 16.54 -6.61 -6.27
N LYS A 41 17.54 -6.41 -5.40
CA LYS A 41 18.90 -5.95 -5.70
C LYS A 41 19.05 -4.53 -6.27
N CYS A 42 17.95 -3.78 -6.45
CA CYS A 42 18.01 -2.37 -6.80
C CYS A 42 17.87 -1.49 -5.56
N LYS A 43 16.76 -1.64 -4.82
CA LYS A 43 16.49 -0.96 -3.54
C LYS A 43 16.85 0.54 -3.55
N TYR A 44 16.28 1.29 -4.50
CA TYR A 44 16.55 2.73 -4.63
C TYR A 44 15.92 3.59 -3.50
N THR A 45 14.96 3.04 -2.76
CA THR A 45 14.30 3.66 -1.59
C THR A 45 13.66 5.04 -1.79
N ASP A 46 13.65 5.62 -3.00
CA ASP A 46 13.01 6.93 -3.25
C ASP A 46 11.50 6.95 -2.89
N CYS A 47 10.85 5.79 -2.97
CA CYS A 47 9.43 5.63 -2.63
C CYS A 47 9.11 5.92 -1.16
N VAL A 48 10.10 5.89 -0.25
CA VAL A 48 9.87 6.12 1.19
C VAL A 48 9.67 7.61 1.51
N GLU A 49 10.26 8.54 0.75
CA GLU A 49 10.16 9.98 1.03
C GLU A 49 8.75 10.53 0.78
N VAL A 50 7.98 9.85 -0.07
CA VAL A 50 6.63 10.29 -0.47
C VAL A 50 5.51 9.56 0.24
N CYS A 51 5.83 8.59 1.11
CA CYS A 51 4.81 7.83 1.83
C CYS A 51 4.27 8.65 3.02
N PRO A 52 2.99 9.05 3.04
CA PRO A 52 2.44 9.88 4.12
C PRO A 52 2.15 9.11 5.41
N VAL A 53 2.22 7.78 5.37
CA VAL A 53 1.83 6.86 6.45
C VAL A 53 2.93 5.88 6.83
N ASP A 54 4.14 6.06 6.28
CA ASP A 54 5.32 5.24 6.59
C ASP A 54 5.11 3.72 6.42
N ALA A 55 4.32 3.30 5.42
CA ALA A 55 3.95 1.90 5.20
C ALA A 55 5.06 1.01 4.60
N PHE A 56 6.30 1.49 4.48
CA PHE A 56 7.41 0.75 3.89
C PHE A 56 8.24 0.03 4.94
N HIS A 57 8.58 -1.23 4.66
CA HIS A 57 9.45 -2.05 5.49
C HIS A 57 10.69 -2.50 4.72
N GLU A 58 11.83 -2.49 5.40
CA GLU A 58 13.16 -2.66 4.82
C GLU A 58 13.74 -4.05 5.07
N GLY A 59 13.99 -4.77 3.99
CA GLY A 59 14.83 -5.95 3.97
C GLY A 59 16.27 -5.66 3.54
N PRO A 60 17.14 -6.68 3.54
CA PRO A 60 18.53 -6.53 3.10
C PRO A 60 18.65 -6.01 1.66
N ASN A 61 17.86 -6.58 0.74
CA ASN A 61 17.96 -6.30 -0.70
C ASN A 61 16.62 -6.02 -1.39
N PHE A 62 15.57 -5.75 -0.61
CA PHE A 62 14.21 -5.51 -1.09
C PHE A 62 13.44 -4.63 -0.10
N LEU A 63 12.38 -3.97 -0.59
CA LEU A 63 11.43 -3.20 0.20
C LEU A 63 10.05 -3.82 0.02
N VAL A 64 9.23 -3.77 1.07
CA VAL A 64 7.84 -4.21 1.00
C VAL A 64 6.91 -3.14 1.55
N ILE A 65 5.68 -3.14 1.07
CA ILE A 65 4.60 -2.28 1.54
C ILE A 65 3.69 -3.09 2.46
N ASN A 66 3.35 -2.52 3.61
CA ASN A 66 2.36 -3.09 4.51
C ASN A 66 0.94 -2.81 3.98
N PRO A 67 0.17 -3.86 3.60
CA PRO A 67 -1.16 -3.67 3.05
C PRO A 67 -2.17 -3.14 4.07
N ASP A 68 -1.91 -3.33 5.37
CA ASP A 68 -2.80 -2.86 6.44
C ASP A 68 -2.60 -1.36 6.76
N GLU A 69 -1.45 -0.78 6.37
CA GLU A 69 -1.11 0.63 6.61
C GLU A 69 -1.19 1.49 5.34
N CYS A 70 -1.05 0.89 4.16
CA CYS A 70 -1.18 1.58 2.89
C CYS A 70 -2.59 2.18 2.73
N ILE A 71 -2.66 3.40 2.18
CA ILE A 71 -3.91 4.16 1.98
C ILE A 71 -4.21 4.47 0.51
N ASP A 72 -3.54 3.78 -0.43
CA ASP A 72 -3.68 3.98 -1.88
C ASP A 72 -3.58 5.41 -2.38
N CYS A 73 -2.59 6.16 -1.89
CA CYS A 73 -2.36 7.51 -2.36
C CYS A 73 -1.72 7.61 -3.76
N THR A 74 -1.25 6.49 -4.33
CA THR A 74 -0.55 6.40 -5.64
C THR A 74 0.74 7.21 -5.76
N LEU A 75 1.22 7.85 -4.68
CA LEU A 75 2.39 8.71 -4.73
C LEU A 75 3.70 7.95 -4.95
N CYS A 76 3.80 6.71 -4.48
CA CYS A 76 5.03 5.94 -4.54
C CYS A 76 5.33 5.30 -5.91
N GLU A 77 4.30 5.06 -6.74
CA GLU A 77 4.44 4.45 -8.06
C GLU A 77 5.35 5.27 -9.01
N PRO A 78 5.07 6.56 -9.28
CA PRO A 78 5.88 7.35 -10.23
C PRO A 78 7.28 7.68 -9.71
N GLU A 79 7.51 7.58 -8.40
CA GLU A 79 8.80 7.89 -7.78
C GLU A 79 9.79 6.72 -7.88
N CYS A 80 9.32 5.51 -8.16
CA CYS A 80 10.20 4.37 -8.32
C CYS A 80 10.93 4.44 -9.68
N PRO A 81 12.26 4.64 -9.73
CA PRO A 81 13.00 4.83 -10.99
C PRO A 81 12.97 3.62 -11.93
N ILE A 82 12.60 2.46 -11.39
CA ILE A 82 12.57 1.16 -12.06
C ILE A 82 11.15 0.60 -12.21
N ASN A 83 10.12 1.38 -11.88
CA ASN A 83 8.71 0.98 -11.95
C ASN A 83 8.45 -0.38 -11.29
N ALA A 84 8.90 -0.56 -10.05
CA ALA A 84 8.74 -1.82 -9.33
C ALA A 84 7.48 -1.88 -8.46
N ILE A 85 6.69 -0.81 -8.41
CA ILE A 85 5.54 -0.68 -7.52
C ILE A 85 4.28 -0.63 -8.37
N TYR A 86 3.31 -1.49 -8.06
CA TYR A 86 2.04 -1.60 -8.77
C TYR A 86 0.90 -1.66 -7.77
N PRO A 87 -0.30 -1.16 -8.09
CA PRO A 87 -1.48 -1.48 -7.30
C PRO A 87 -1.75 -2.99 -7.40
N GLU A 88 -2.30 -3.60 -6.34
CA GLU A 88 -2.54 -5.05 -6.22
C GLU A 88 -3.28 -5.62 -7.46
N ASP A 89 -4.26 -4.88 -7.98
CA ASP A 89 -5.07 -5.27 -9.14
C ASP A 89 -4.31 -5.18 -10.49
N ASP A 90 -3.24 -4.38 -10.58
CA ASP A 90 -2.44 -4.22 -11.80
C ASP A 90 -1.04 -4.86 -11.70
N VAL A 91 -0.82 -5.73 -10.71
CA VAL A 91 0.42 -6.51 -10.62
C VAL A 91 0.60 -7.33 -11.92
N PRO A 92 1.76 -7.25 -12.59
CA PRO A 92 2.00 -7.97 -13.83
C PRO A 92 1.80 -9.49 -13.68
N ALA A 93 1.26 -10.12 -14.73
CA ALA A 93 1.03 -11.57 -14.74
C ALA A 93 2.30 -12.37 -14.43
N GLY A 94 2.20 -13.33 -13.51
CA GLY A 94 3.33 -14.12 -13.00
C GLY A 94 4.06 -13.51 -11.79
N GLN A 95 3.61 -12.34 -11.31
CA GLN A 95 4.16 -11.66 -10.13
C GLN A 95 3.16 -11.58 -8.96
N GLU A 96 2.03 -12.28 -9.04
CA GLU A 96 0.95 -12.24 -8.03
C GLU A 96 1.42 -12.70 -6.64
N GLN A 97 2.46 -13.53 -6.59
CA GLN A 97 3.10 -13.97 -5.34
C GLN A 97 3.67 -12.81 -4.51
N TYR A 98 4.00 -11.67 -5.13
CA TYR A 98 4.53 -10.52 -4.41
C TYR A 98 3.51 -9.89 -3.46
N VAL A 99 2.21 -10.03 -3.72
CA VAL A 99 1.14 -9.60 -2.81
C VAL A 99 1.31 -10.28 -1.44
N GLY A 100 1.47 -11.62 -1.45
CA GLY A 100 1.68 -12.40 -0.24
C GLY A 100 3.02 -12.09 0.43
N ILE A 101 4.09 -11.91 -0.35
CA ILE A 101 5.43 -11.58 0.15
C ILE A 101 5.44 -10.22 0.86
N ASN A 102 4.77 -9.21 0.29
CA ASN A 102 4.71 -7.89 0.90
C ASN A 102 3.97 -7.93 2.25
N ALA A 103 2.83 -8.64 2.30
CA ALA A 103 2.06 -8.82 3.52
C ALA A 103 2.78 -9.66 4.60
N GLU A 104 3.57 -10.65 4.19
CA GLU A 104 4.37 -11.49 5.11
C GLU A 104 5.55 -10.71 5.68
N LEU A 105 6.39 -10.16 4.80
CA LEU A 105 7.66 -9.54 5.21
C LEU A 105 7.48 -8.18 5.89
N SER A 106 6.40 -7.45 5.62
CA SER A 106 6.09 -6.22 6.37
C SER A 106 5.86 -6.48 7.87
N ARG A 107 5.49 -7.69 8.26
CA ARG A 107 5.33 -8.04 9.68
C ARG A 107 6.65 -8.40 10.37
N GLU A 108 7.68 -8.72 9.58
CA GLU A 108 8.98 -9.19 10.07
C GLU A 108 10.05 -8.10 10.00
N TRP A 109 10.02 -7.28 8.94
CA TRP A 109 11.03 -6.28 8.66
C TRP A 109 10.75 -4.94 9.36
N PRO A 110 11.80 -4.19 9.73
CA PRO A 110 11.66 -2.88 10.34
C PRO A 110 11.09 -1.86 9.35
N VAL A 111 10.33 -0.89 9.86
CA VAL A 111 9.84 0.26 9.08
C VAL A 111 11.02 1.14 8.65
N ILE A 112 10.97 1.63 7.41
CA ILE A 112 11.91 2.61 6.86
C ILE A 112 11.18 3.89 6.50
N THR A 113 11.65 5.01 7.04
CA THR A 113 11.07 6.35 6.84
C THR A 113 12.03 7.34 6.19
N GLU A 114 13.28 6.92 5.97
CA GLU A 114 14.34 7.77 5.43
C GLU A 114 14.95 7.12 4.19
N ARG A 115 15.16 7.94 3.16
CA ARG A 115 15.83 7.51 1.92
C ARG A 115 17.28 7.18 2.16
N LYS A 116 17.74 6.13 1.50
CA LYS A 116 19.13 5.69 1.44
C LYS A 116 19.56 5.59 -0.01
N ASP A 117 20.87 5.61 -0.24
CA ASP A 117 21.38 5.31 -1.57
C ASP A 117 21.04 3.87 -1.97
N GLY A 118 20.77 3.67 -3.27
CA GLY A 118 20.54 2.35 -3.83
C GLY A 118 21.72 1.41 -3.61
N LEU A 119 21.48 0.11 -3.79
CA LEU A 119 22.56 -0.87 -3.69
C LEU A 119 23.68 -0.57 -4.72
N PRO A 120 24.95 -0.87 -4.41
CA PRO A 120 26.09 -0.51 -5.27
C PRO A 120 25.96 -1.08 -6.69
N ASP A 121 25.37 -2.27 -6.81
CA ASP A 121 25.18 -2.96 -8.08
C ASP A 121 23.78 -2.73 -8.67
N ALA A 122 22.98 -1.82 -8.11
CA ALA A 122 21.56 -1.65 -8.46
C ALA A 122 21.33 -1.48 -9.95
N LYS A 123 22.17 -0.67 -10.61
CA LYS A 123 22.15 -0.41 -12.05
C LYS A 123 22.35 -1.66 -12.91
N GLU A 124 23.09 -2.65 -12.41
CA GLU A 124 23.26 -3.93 -13.11
C GLU A 124 22.03 -4.82 -13.02
N TRP A 125 21.15 -4.59 -12.04
CA TRP A 125 19.97 -5.41 -11.77
C TRP A 125 18.67 -4.80 -12.29
N GLU A 126 18.69 -3.57 -12.76
CA GLU A 126 17.54 -2.89 -13.37
C GLU A 126 16.99 -3.69 -14.56
N GLY A 127 15.71 -4.02 -14.52
CA GLY A 127 14.99 -4.67 -15.62
C GLY A 127 15.33 -6.15 -15.82
N LYS A 128 16.21 -6.74 -14.99
CA LYS A 128 16.44 -8.19 -15.02
C LYS A 128 15.24 -8.91 -14.37
N PRO A 129 14.65 -9.92 -15.04
CA PRO A 129 13.54 -10.70 -14.49
C PRO A 129 14.04 -11.80 -13.54
N ASP A 130 13.08 -12.48 -12.90
CA ASP A 130 13.29 -13.66 -12.06
C ASP A 130 14.27 -13.43 -10.90
N LYS A 131 14.19 -12.25 -10.28
CA LYS A 131 15.02 -11.88 -9.13
C LYS A 131 14.48 -12.40 -7.81
N LEU A 132 13.25 -12.94 -7.76
CA LEU A 132 12.67 -13.54 -6.54
C LEU A 132 13.61 -14.54 -5.84
N LYS A 133 14.34 -15.37 -6.60
CA LYS A 133 15.31 -16.34 -6.06
C LYS A 133 16.52 -15.71 -5.35
N LEU A 134 16.71 -14.42 -5.52
CA LEU A 134 17.78 -13.63 -4.92
C LEU A 134 17.29 -12.84 -3.69
N LEU A 135 16.00 -12.91 -3.36
CA LEU A 135 15.44 -12.24 -2.20
C LEU A 135 16.10 -12.75 -0.92
N GLU A 136 16.62 -11.83 -0.11
CA GLU A 136 17.16 -12.11 1.22
C GLU A 136 16.10 -11.74 2.25
N ARG A 137 15.71 -12.72 3.10
CA ARG A 137 14.73 -12.55 4.18
C ARG A 137 15.41 -12.16 5.48
#